data_AF-A0A2V9KMK6-F1
#
_entry.id   AF-A0A2V9KMK6-F1
#
_cell.length_a   1.000
_cell.length_b   1.000
_cell.length_c   1.000
_cell.angle_alpha   90.00
_cell.angle_beta   90.00
_cell.angle_gamma   90.00
#
_symmetry.space_group_name_H-M   'P 1'
#
loop_
_entity.id
_entity.type
_entity.pdbx_description
1 polymer ?
#
loop_
_entity_poly.entity_id
_entity_poly.type
_entity_poly.pdbx_seq_one_letter_code
_entity_poly.pdbx_strand_id
1 'polypeptide(L)'
;GDPAHWNTGCAFIDYDHDGRLDLFVANYVDQGRDFRLLPRPGSGQFCQYKGIPMACGPRGLGSGRNFLYHNHGDGAFTDVSEK
;
A
#
# COMPACT_ATOMS: atom_id res chain seq x y z
N GLY A 1 4.39 -9.72 -3.89
CA GLY A 1 3.84 -8.73 -2.95
C GLY A 1 2.99 -9.45 -1.92
N ASP A 2 3.05 -9.04 -0.66
CA ASP A 2 2.14 -9.54 0.38
C ASP A 2 0.70 -9.08 0.03
N PRO A 3 -0.27 -9.99 -0.14
CA PRO A 3 -1.65 -9.65 -0.43
C PRO A 3 -2.34 -8.81 0.67
N ALA A 4 -1.72 -8.69 1.85
CA ALA A 4 -2.19 -7.78 2.91
C ALA A 4 -2.09 -6.29 2.53
N HIS A 5 -1.19 -5.93 1.62
CA HIS A 5 -0.83 -4.53 1.37
C HIS A 5 -1.37 -4.02 0.04
N TRP A 6 -2.20 -2.98 0.09
CA TRP A 6 -2.68 -2.30 -1.11
C TRP A 6 -1.65 -1.26 -1.58
N ASN A 7 -0.66 -1.73 -2.34
CA ASN A 7 0.34 -0.89 -2.97
C ASN A 7 -0.31 -0.05 -4.07
N THR A 8 -0.03 1.26 -4.07
CA THR A 8 -0.62 2.22 -5.03
C THR A 8 0.41 2.90 -5.92
N GLY A 9 1.69 2.74 -5.63
CA GLY A 9 2.77 3.24 -6.48
C GLY A 9 4.14 2.83 -5.97
N CYS A 10 5.15 3.03 -6.81
CA CYS A 10 6.54 2.87 -6.45
C CYS A 10 7.41 3.87 -7.20
N ALA A 11 8.59 4.15 -6.67
CA ALA A 11 9.59 5.01 -7.30
C ALA A 11 11.00 4.52 -6.93
N PHE A 12 11.94 4.69 -7.85
CA PHE A 12 13.37 4.57 -7.56
C PHE A 12 13.92 5.93 -7.15
N ILE A 13 14.59 5.98 -6.00
CA ILE A 13 15.18 7.19 -5.42
C ILE A 13 16.54 6.83 -4.80
N ASP A 14 17.50 7.74 -4.83
CA ASP A 14 18.75 7.61 -4.06
C ASP A 14 18.55 8.39 -2.75
N TYR A 15 18.14 7.71 -1.67
CA TYR A 15 17.71 8.40 -0.44
C TYR A 15 18.86 8.72 0.51
N ASP A 16 19.97 7.98 0.43
CA ASP A 16 21.13 8.11 1.31
C ASP A 16 22.39 8.64 0.61
N HIS A 17 22.29 8.94 -0.69
CA HIS A 17 23.34 9.52 -1.52
C HIS A 17 24.55 8.60 -1.72
N ASP A 18 24.34 7.30 -1.71
CA ASP A 18 25.39 6.31 -1.97
C ASP A 18 25.61 6.04 -3.48
N GLY A 19 24.81 6.69 -4.34
CA GLY A 19 24.86 6.56 -5.80
C GLY A 19 24.13 5.32 -6.34
N ARG A 20 23.40 4.60 -5.51
CA ARG A 20 22.56 3.46 -5.87
C ARG A 20 21.09 3.83 -5.70
N LEU A 21 20.26 3.39 -6.63
CA LEU A 21 18.83 3.61 -6.55
C LEU A 21 18.19 2.60 -5.60
N ASP A 22 17.54 3.13 -4.57
CA ASP A 22 16.67 2.44 -3.62
C ASP A 22 15.23 2.39 -4.13
N LEU A 23 14.43 1.48 -3.59
CA LEU A 23 13.03 1.31 -3.97
C LEU A 23 12.09 1.81 -2.88
N PHE A 24 11.32 2.83 -3.19
CA PHE A 24 10.19 3.27 -2.36
C PHE A 24 8.88 2.67 -2.90
N VAL A 25 8.02 2.20 -2.00
CA VAL A 25 6.71 1.62 -2.32
C VAL A 25 5.62 2.26 -1.46
N ALA A 26 4.68 2.93 -2.11
CA ALA A 26 3.55 3.60 -1.47
C ALA A 26 2.40 2.61 -1.22
N ASN A 27 1.88 2.60 0.01
CA ASN A 27 0.72 1.80 0.40
C ASN A 27 -0.41 2.67 0.90
N TYR A 28 -1.61 2.38 0.41
CA TYR A 28 -2.76 3.23 0.67
C TYR A 28 -3.49 2.88 1.95
N VAL A 29 -3.94 1.63 2.07
CA VAL A 29 -4.67 1.15 3.25
C VAL A 29 -4.18 -0.23 3.64
N ASP A 30 -4.20 -0.49 4.93
CA ASP A 30 -4.14 -1.82 5.48
C ASP A 30 -5.57 -2.37 5.49
N GLN A 31 -5.86 -3.26 4.54
CA GLN A 31 -7.16 -3.93 4.43
C GLN A 31 -7.23 -5.20 5.29
N GLY A 32 -6.15 -5.53 6.01
CA GLY A 32 -5.97 -6.84 6.61
C GLY A 32 -5.84 -7.96 5.57
N ARG A 33 -5.52 -9.17 6.03
CA ARG A 33 -5.42 -10.35 5.15
C ARG A 33 -6.77 -10.99 4.81
N ASP A 34 -7.86 -10.54 5.44
CA ASP A 34 -9.19 -11.11 5.24
C ASP A 34 -10.14 -10.11 4.59
N PHE A 35 -10.22 -10.17 3.26
CA PHE A 35 -11.15 -9.37 2.45
C PHE A 35 -12.63 -9.58 2.82
N ARG A 36 -12.99 -10.64 3.57
CA ARG A 36 -14.37 -10.84 4.05
C ARG A 36 -14.80 -9.82 5.10
N LEU A 37 -13.84 -9.15 5.74
CA LEU A 37 -14.10 -8.07 6.69
C LEU A 37 -14.44 -6.75 5.99
N LEU A 38 -14.19 -6.64 4.68
CA LEU A 38 -14.58 -5.46 3.93
C LEU A 38 -16.10 -5.43 3.71
N PRO A 39 -16.74 -4.25 3.84
CA PRO A 39 -18.17 -4.16 3.59
C PRO A 39 -18.51 -4.51 2.13
N ARG A 40 -19.67 -5.14 1.93
CA ARG A 40 -20.11 -5.53 0.58
C ARG A 40 -20.42 -4.30 -0.26
N PRO A 41 -20.21 -4.35 -1.59
CA PRO A 41 -20.65 -3.28 -2.47
C PRO A 41 -22.13 -2.95 -2.26
N GLY A 42 -22.45 -1.66 -2.15
CA GLY A 42 -23.81 -1.19 -1.88
C GLY A 42 -24.32 -1.35 -0.43
N SER A 43 -23.52 -1.87 0.51
CA SER A 43 -23.97 -2.12 1.90
C SER A 43 -24.19 -0.86 2.75
N GLY A 44 -23.94 0.32 2.21
CA GLY A 44 -24.12 1.59 2.90
C GLY A 44 -24.05 2.78 1.95
N GLN A 45 -24.37 3.97 2.46
CA GLN A 45 -24.43 5.21 1.67
C GLN A 45 -23.10 5.53 0.96
N PHE A 46 -21.96 5.19 1.56
CA PHE A 46 -20.63 5.40 0.96
C PHE A 46 -20.24 4.35 -0.08
N CYS A 47 -21.06 3.31 -0.26
CA CYS A 47 -20.84 2.19 -1.18
C CYS A 47 -21.74 2.29 -2.42
N GLN A 48 -22.23 3.49 -2.72
CA GLN A 48 -23.17 3.77 -3.80
C GLN A 48 -22.68 4.99 -4.57
N TYR A 49 -22.64 4.89 -5.90
CA TYR A 49 -22.34 6.02 -6.77
C TYR A 49 -23.43 6.13 -7.83
N LYS A 50 -24.22 7.22 -7.79
CA LYS A 50 -25.35 7.44 -8.69
C LYS A 50 -26.33 6.25 -8.77
N GLY A 51 -26.59 5.61 -7.62
CA GLY A 51 -27.47 4.43 -7.52
C GLY A 51 -26.84 3.10 -7.94
N ILE A 52 -25.55 3.10 -8.30
CA ILE A 52 -24.79 1.90 -8.65
C ILE A 52 -24.03 1.41 -7.42
N PRO A 53 -24.22 0.14 -7.00
CA PRO A 53 -23.44 -0.47 -5.93
C PRO A 53 -21.94 -0.49 -6.28
N MET A 54 -21.12 0.14 -5.45
CA MET A 54 -19.66 0.19 -5.58
C MET A 54 -18.96 -0.20 -4.27
N ALA A 55 -17.65 -0.45 -4.32
CA ALA A 55 -16.86 -0.63 -3.10
C ALA A 55 -16.93 0.63 -2.22
N CYS A 56 -16.97 0.44 -0.89
CA CYS A 56 -17.24 1.50 0.09
C CYS A 56 -16.11 2.53 0.27
N GLY A 57 -14.97 2.32 -0.39
CA GLY A 57 -13.76 3.11 -0.20
C GLY A 57 -13.05 2.80 1.13
N PRO A 58 -11.96 3.53 1.44
CA PRO A 58 -11.05 3.24 2.54
C PRO A 58 -11.56 3.63 3.93
N ARG A 59 -12.74 4.25 4.03
CA ARG A 59 -13.20 4.88 5.27
C ARG A 59 -13.38 3.83 6.36
N GLY A 60 -12.61 3.95 7.45
CA GLY A 60 -12.61 3.01 8.56
C GLY A 60 -11.59 1.86 8.45
N LEU A 61 -10.82 1.79 7.35
CA LEU A 61 -9.68 0.88 7.23
C LEU A 61 -8.43 1.50 7.87
N GLY A 62 -7.49 0.64 8.27
CA GLY A 62 -6.19 1.08 8.77
C GLY A 62 -5.38 1.80 7.70
N SER A 63 -4.49 2.71 8.12
CA SER A 63 -3.54 3.32 7.19
C SER A 63 -2.56 2.27 6.68
N GLY A 64 -2.31 2.27 5.39
CA GLY A 64 -1.20 1.50 4.82
C GLY A 64 0.14 2.07 5.29
N ARG A 65 1.14 1.21 5.39
CA ARG A 65 2.52 1.61 5.70
C ARG A 65 3.35 1.62 4.42
N ASN A 66 4.01 2.74 4.14
CA ASN A 66 4.95 2.82 3.02
C ASN A 66 6.21 2.02 3.33
N PHE A 67 6.82 1.45 2.30
CA PHE A 67 8.08 0.72 2.41
C PHE A 67 9.21 1.45 1.71
N LEU A 68 10.39 1.42 2.32
CA LEU A 68 11.65 1.83 1.72
C LEU A 68 12.61 0.65 1.78
N TYR A 69 13.14 0.28 0.61
CA TYR A 69 14.07 -0.81 0.44
C TYR A 69 15.42 -0.26 0.00
N HIS A 70 16.44 -0.40 0.86
CA HIS A 70 17.81 0.02 0.57
C HIS A 70 18.53 -0.98 -0.34
N ASN A 71 19.24 -0.49 -1.35
CA ASN A 71 19.98 -1.28 -2.33
C ASN A 71 21.46 -1.47 -1.93
N HIS A 72 21.88 -2.71 -1.73
CA HIS A 72 23.25 -3.03 -1.33
C HIS A 72 24.26 -3.02 -2.50
N GLY A 73 23.79 -2.89 -3.74
CA GLY A 73 24.63 -2.87 -4.95
C GLY A 73 25.01 -4.25 -5.49
N ASP A 74 24.63 -5.33 -4.82
CA ASP A 74 24.82 -6.72 -5.24
C ASP A 74 23.53 -7.35 -5.81
N GLY A 75 22.50 -6.53 -6.01
CA GLY A 75 21.17 -6.94 -6.44
C GLY A 75 20.23 -7.32 -5.29
N ALA A 76 20.70 -7.30 -4.05
CA ALA A 76 19.86 -7.48 -2.86
C ALA A 76 19.33 -6.14 -2.32
N PHE A 77 18.17 -6.22 -1.68
CA PHE A 77 17.49 -5.09 -1.04
C PHE A 77 17.13 -5.43 0.41
N THR A 78 17.08 -4.43 1.30
CA THR A 78 16.60 -4.60 2.68
C THR A 78 15.56 -3.56 3.03
N ASP A 79 14.47 -4.00 3.66
CA ASP A 79 13.45 -3.11 4.22
C ASP A 79 14.06 -2.31 5.38
N VAL A 80 14.14 -0.99 5.21
CA VAL A 80 14.66 -0.03 6.20
C VAL A 80 13.58 0.92 6.70
N SER A 81 12.31 0.58 6.48
CA SER A 81 11.19 1.50 6.72
C SER A 81 11.01 1.90 8.19
N GLU A 82 11.56 1.12 9.14
CA GLU A 82 11.44 1.34 10.60
C GLU A 82 12.67 2.03 11.23
N LYS A 83 13.69 2.33 10.43
CA LYS A 83 14.94 2.93 10.92
C LYS A 83 14.83 4.44 11.13
#